data_AF-A0A2G8SW10-F1
#
_entry.id   AF-A0A2G8SW10-F1
#
_cell.length_a   1.000
_cell.length_b   1.000
_cell.length_c   1.000
_cell.angle_alpha   90.00
_cell.angle_beta   90.00
_cell.angle_gamma   90.00
#
_symmetry.space_group_name_H-M   'P 1'
#
loop_
_entity.id
_entity.type
_entity.pdbx_description
1 polymer ?
#
loop_
_entity_poly.entity_id
_entity_poly.type
_entity_poly.pdbx_seq_one_letter_code
_entity_poly.pdbx_strand_id
1 'polypeptide(L)'
;MLVMKKKPSPPDLTDLTRGELEVIIVTLWDRLVALETKVDKNSSNSSKPPSSDGLVKKTRSLREASGKQAGGQLGHKGTTLKRVEQPTETLFHRLPMQCDQCHHLLPLNQARVSERRQVFDVPERAFAVVEHCSVELVCQ
;
A
#
# COMPACT_ATOMS: atom_id res chain seq x y z
N MET A 1 35.30 -7.81 -17.26
CA MET A 1 35.30 -8.19 -18.68
C MET A 1 34.13 -9.13 -18.93
N LEU A 2 33.13 -8.72 -19.72
CA LEU A 2 32.02 -9.58 -20.14
C LEU A 2 32.56 -10.57 -21.20
N VAL A 3 32.68 -11.84 -20.85
CA VAL A 3 33.01 -12.89 -21.81
C VAL A 3 31.84 -13.03 -22.78
N MET A 4 32.01 -12.50 -23.99
CA MET A 4 31.05 -12.71 -25.08
C MET A 4 31.04 -14.21 -25.40
N LYS A 5 30.00 -14.93 -24.97
CA LYS A 5 29.82 -16.33 -25.35
C LYS A 5 29.70 -16.40 -26.87
N LYS A 6 30.63 -17.09 -27.52
CA LYS A 6 30.66 -17.28 -28.97
C LYS A 6 29.33 -17.88 -29.43
N LYS A 7 28.67 -17.26 -30.42
CA LYS A 7 27.38 -17.73 -30.95
C LYS A 7 27.61 -19.15 -31.51
N PRO A 8 26.81 -20.16 -31.11
CA PRO A 8 26.98 -21.50 -31.63
C PRO A 8 26.78 -21.49 -33.14
N SER A 9 27.68 -22.13 -33.88
CA SER A 9 27.54 -22.33 -35.32
C SER A 9 26.31 -23.20 -35.60
N PRO A 10 25.62 -22.96 -36.72
CA PRO A 10 24.51 -23.84 -37.12
C PRO A 10 25.02 -25.28 -37.29
N PRO A 11 24.20 -26.28 -36.93
CA PRO A 11 24.55 -27.68 -37.17
C PRO A 11 24.67 -27.94 -38.67
N ASP A 12 25.67 -28.73 -39.07
CA ASP A 12 25.80 -29.23 -40.43
C ASP A 12 24.75 -30.32 -40.66
N LEU A 13 23.96 -30.19 -41.72
CA LEU A 13 22.80 -31.03 -42.00
C LEU A 13 23.05 -32.04 -43.12
N THR A 14 24.26 -32.06 -43.69
CA THR A 14 24.55 -32.75 -44.94
C THR A 14 24.56 -34.28 -44.85
N ASP A 15 24.95 -34.85 -43.71
CA ASP A 15 25.10 -36.31 -43.51
C ASP A 15 24.23 -36.89 -42.37
N LEU A 16 23.17 -36.19 -41.96
CA LEU A 16 22.34 -36.61 -40.82
C LEU A 16 21.25 -37.60 -41.22
N THR A 17 21.05 -38.59 -40.35
CA THR A 17 19.95 -39.55 -40.45
C THR A 17 18.61 -38.91 -40.06
N ARG A 18 17.50 -39.51 -40.50
CA ARG A 18 16.14 -39.01 -40.19
C ARG A 18 15.89 -38.82 -38.69
N GLY A 19 16.36 -39.75 -37.86
CA GLY A 19 16.21 -39.67 -36.40
C GLY A 19 17.02 -38.53 -35.78
N GLU A 20 18.22 -38.25 -36.29
CA GLU A 20 19.04 -37.12 -35.83
C GLU A 20 18.40 -35.77 -36.20
N LEU A 21 17.78 -35.67 -37.38
CA LEU A 21 17.02 -34.49 -37.79
C LEU A 21 15.80 -34.25 -36.89
N GLU A 22 15.06 -35.29 -36.52
CA GLU A 22 13.92 -35.19 -35.60
C GLU A 22 14.35 -34.65 -34.22
N VAL A 23 15.46 -35.16 -33.68
CA VAL A 23 16.03 -34.68 -32.40
C VAL A 23 16.42 -33.21 -32.48
N ILE A 24 17.04 -32.78 -33.60
CA ILE A 24 17.42 -31.37 -33.80
C ILE A 24 16.18 -30.48 -33.87
N ILE A 25 15.14 -30.90 -34.60
CA ILE A 25 13.90 -30.12 -34.73
C ILE A 25 13.25 -29.90 -33.38
N VAL A 26 13.09 -30.96 -32.57
CA VAL A 26 12.51 -30.87 -31.22
C VAL A 26 13.35 -29.94 -30.34
N THR A 27 14.67 -30.09 -30.37
CA THR A 27 15.60 -29.27 -29.57
C THR A 27 15.52 -27.79 -29.96
N LEU A 28 15.44 -27.49 -31.25
CA LEU A 28 15.32 -26.12 -31.75
C LEU A 28 13.95 -25.53 -31.41
N TRP A 29 12.88 -26.32 -31.51
CA TRP A 29 11.53 -25.92 -31.12
C TRP A 29 11.46 -25.55 -29.63
N ASP A 30 11.98 -26.42 -28.76
CA ASP A 30 12.01 -26.16 -27.31
C ASP A 30 12.81 -24.90 -26.98
N ARG A 31 13.93 -24.69 -27.67
CA ARG A 31 14.75 -23.49 -27.49
C ARG A 31 14.04 -22.24 -27.98
N LEU A 32 13.29 -22.33 -29.08
CA LEU A 32 12.51 -21.24 -29.63
C LEU A 32 11.40 -20.85 -28.65
N VAL A 33 10.62 -21.82 -28.17
CA VAL A 33 9.59 -21.59 -27.15
C VAL A 33 10.20 -20.99 -25.87
N ALA A 34 11.34 -21.50 -25.41
CA ALA A 34 12.03 -20.97 -24.23
C ALA A 34 12.55 -19.53 -24.42
N LEU A 35 12.85 -19.11 -25.65
CA LEU A 35 13.28 -17.76 -25.97
C LEU A 35 12.08 -16.82 -26.11
N GLU A 36 11.04 -17.23 -26.83
CA GLU A 36 9.80 -16.46 -26.99
C GLU A 36 9.14 -16.20 -25.64
N THR A 37 9.01 -17.24 -24.81
CA THR A 37 8.50 -17.10 -23.44
C THR A 37 9.37 -16.19 -22.55
N LYS A 38 10.66 -15.99 -22.85
CA LYS A 38 11.49 -15.02 -22.11
C LYS A 38 11.25 -13.58 -22.57
N VAL A 39 11.00 -13.39 -23.85
CA VAL A 39 10.73 -12.08 -24.47
C VAL A 39 9.33 -11.58 -24.09
N ASP A 40 8.33 -12.46 -24.08
CA ASP A 40 6.93 -12.11 -23.80
C ASP A 40 6.61 -11.90 -22.31
N LYS A 41 7.58 -12.14 -21.41
CA LYS A 41 7.40 -11.98 -19.97
C LYS A 41 7.42 -10.52 -19.56
N ASN A 42 6.25 -9.99 -19.22
CA ASN A 42 6.03 -8.66 -18.65
C ASN A 42 5.48 -8.75 -17.22
N SER A 43 5.30 -7.62 -16.55
CA SER A 43 4.76 -7.58 -15.17
C SER A 43 3.36 -8.19 -15.02
N SER A 44 2.59 -8.30 -16.10
CA SER A 44 1.23 -8.86 -16.07
C SER A 44 1.20 -10.38 -16.04
N ASN A 45 2.24 -11.07 -16.53
CA ASN A 45 2.25 -12.52 -16.69
C ASN A 45 3.44 -13.23 -16.01
N SER A 46 4.31 -12.50 -15.29
CA SER A 46 5.58 -13.07 -14.80
C SER A 46 5.98 -12.71 -13.37
N SER A 47 5.08 -12.13 -12.57
CA SER A 47 5.37 -11.64 -11.20
C SER A 47 6.56 -10.66 -11.10
N LYS A 48 7.09 -10.20 -12.25
CA LYS A 48 8.11 -9.16 -12.30
C LYS A 48 7.48 -7.83 -11.91
N PRO A 49 8.22 -6.96 -11.19
CA PRO A 49 7.71 -5.64 -10.86
C PRO A 49 7.52 -4.82 -12.17
N PRO A 50 6.46 -3.99 -12.28
CA PRO A 50 6.20 -3.14 -13.45
C PRO A 50 7.35 -2.19 -13.82
N SER A 51 8.27 -1.91 -12.88
CA SER A 51 9.47 -1.11 -13.14
C SER A 51 10.48 -1.80 -14.06
N SER A 52 10.42 -3.14 -14.19
CA SER A 52 11.29 -3.95 -15.05
C SER A 52 10.81 -4.05 -16.51
N ASP A 53 9.60 -3.59 -16.83
CA ASP A 53 9.04 -3.62 -18.20
C ASP A 53 9.64 -2.56 -19.14
N GLY A 54 10.65 -1.80 -18.69
CA GLY A 54 11.36 -0.81 -19.50
C GLY A 54 10.62 0.52 -19.70
N LEU A 55 10.96 1.25 -20.77
CA LEU A 55 10.38 2.57 -21.08
C LEU A 55 8.95 2.49 -21.65
N VAL A 56 8.48 1.29 -22.03
CA VAL A 56 7.11 1.02 -22.46
C VAL A 56 6.20 0.91 -21.22
N LYS A 57 6.26 1.92 -20.35
CA LYS A 57 5.42 1.99 -19.16
C LYS A 57 3.99 2.25 -19.62
N LYS A 58 3.08 1.32 -19.34
CA LYS A 58 1.64 1.57 -19.49
C LYS A 58 1.28 2.80 -18.66
N THR A 59 0.61 3.77 -19.27
CA THR A 59 0.06 4.92 -18.56
C THR A 59 -0.90 4.42 -17.49
N ARG A 60 -0.57 4.68 -16.22
CA ARG A 60 -1.31 4.18 -15.04
C ARG A 60 -2.74 4.72 -14.92
N SER A 61 -3.11 5.70 -15.75
CA SER A 61 -4.40 6.38 -15.70
C SER A 61 -4.90 6.63 -17.12
N LEU A 62 -6.05 6.05 -17.44
CA LEU A 62 -6.91 6.49 -18.54
C LEU A 62 -7.82 7.65 -18.13
N ARG A 63 -7.76 8.10 -16.86
CA ARG A 63 -8.61 9.19 -16.39
C ARG A 63 -8.14 10.49 -16.99
N GLU A 64 -9.10 11.23 -17.52
CA GLU A 64 -8.96 12.63 -17.88
C GLU A 64 -8.84 13.49 -16.61
N ALA A 65 -8.14 14.60 -16.72
CA ALA A 65 -8.02 15.55 -15.62
C ALA A 65 -9.41 16.13 -15.31
N SER A 66 -9.87 15.97 -14.06
CA SER A 66 -11.21 16.42 -13.66
C SER A 66 -11.40 17.95 -13.76
N GLY A 67 -10.34 18.74 -13.94
CA GLY A 67 -10.36 20.21 -13.92
C GLY A 67 -10.74 20.85 -12.57
N LYS A 68 -11.15 20.03 -11.59
CA LYS A 68 -11.55 20.46 -10.26
C LYS A 68 -10.32 20.80 -9.42
N GLN A 69 -10.43 21.89 -8.67
CA GLN A 69 -9.42 22.26 -7.68
C GLN A 69 -9.35 21.18 -6.59
N ALA A 70 -8.15 20.98 -6.05
CA ALA A 70 -7.94 20.09 -4.92
C ALA A 70 -8.68 20.63 -3.68
N GLY A 71 -9.38 19.75 -2.95
CA GLY A 71 -10.16 20.10 -1.77
C GLY A 71 -11.67 20.15 -2.01
N GLY A 72 -12.40 20.69 -1.01
CA GLY A 72 -13.85 20.86 -1.09
C GLY A 72 -14.23 21.84 -2.21
N GLN A 73 -15.18 21.46 -3.06
CA GLN A 73 -15.62 22.34 -4.14
C GLN A 73 -16.40 23.53 -3.58
N LEU A 74 -16.36 24.66 -4.31
CA LEU A 74 -17.15 25.85 -4.00
C LEU A 74 -18.63 25.48 -3.84
N GLY A 75 -19.23 25.86 -2.71
CA GLY A 75 -20.61 25.54 -2.37
C GLY A 75 -20.82 24.30 -1.49
N HIS A 76 -19.79 23.47 -1.26
CA HIS A 76 -19.89 22.43 -0.23
C HIS A 76 -19.90 23.05 1.16
N LYS A 77 -20.97 22.77 1.91
CA LYS A 77 -21.04 23.11 3.33
C LYS A 77 -20.00 22.30 4.09
N GLY A 78 -18.92 22.95 4.52
CA GLY A 78 -17.93 22.34 5.40
C GLY A 78 -18.54 21.96 6.75
N THR A 79 -18.20 20.79 7.25
CA THR A 79 -18.59 20.29 8.58
C THR A 79 -17.34 20.16 9.45
N THR A 80 -16.70 21.30 9.71
CA THR A 80 -15.56 21.35 10.63
C THR A 80 -16.04 21.14 12.06
N LEU A 81 -15.37 20.28 12.83
CA LEU A 81 -15.64 20.11 14.26
C LEU A 81 -15.45 21.45 14.98
N LYS A 82 -16.53 21.93 15.62
CA LYS A 82 -16.52 23.15 16.42
C LYS A 82 -16.35 22.79 17.88
N ARG A 83 -15.68 23.67 18.64
CA ARG A 83 -15.59 23.57 20.09
C ARG A 83 -17.01 23.58 20.69
N VAL A 84 -17.30 22.65 21.58
CA VAL A 84 -18.57 22.61 22.34
C VAL A 84 -18.51 23.56 23.53
N GLU A 85 -19.66 24.14 23.89
CA GLU A 85 -19.74 25.03 25.04
C GLU A 85 -19.60 24.28 26.37
N GLN A 86 -20.23 23.11 26.46
CA GLN A 86 -20.23 22.25 27.65
C GLN A 86 -19.56 20.91 27.32
N PRO A 87 -18.28 20.70 27.70
CA PRO A 87 -17.62 19.40 27.53
C PRO A 87 -18.11 18.41 28.60
N THR A 88 -18.00 17.11 28.31
CA THR A 88 -18.34 16.05 29.27
C THR A 88 -17.50 16.13 30.55
N GLU A 89 -16.22 16.47 30.41
CA GLU A 89 -15.30 16.66 31.52
C GLU A 89 -14.36 17.85 31.22
N THR A 90 -13.91 18.55 32.27
CA THR A 90 -12.88 19.59 32.17
C THR A 90 -11.70 19.22 33.06
N LEU A 91 -10.55 18.94 32.44
CA LEU A 91 -9.31 18.62 33.14
C LEU A 91 -8.42 19.86 33.24
N PHE A 92 -8.05 20.26 34.45
CA PHE A 92 -7.04 21.27 34.70
C PHE A 92 -5.69 20.61 34.96
N HIS A 93 -4.69 20.93 34.15
CA HIS A 93 -3.34 20.43 34.36
C HIS A 93 -2.68 21.07 35.58
N ARG A 94 -1.90 20.27 36.32
CA ARG A 94 -1.24 20.73 37.54
C ARG A 94 -0.25 21.84 37.22
N LEU A 95 -0.32 22.91 38.02
CA LEU A 95 0.65 23.99 37.97
C LEU A 95 1.87 23.66 38.83
N PRO A 96 3.07 24.10 38.42
CA PRO A 96 4.25 23.96 39.26
C PRO A 96 4.11 24.82 40.52
N MET A 97 4.64 24.34 41.65
CA MET A 97 4.63 25.10 42.91
C MET A 97 5.66 26.23 42.93
N GLN A 98 6.70 26.13 42.11
CA GLN A 98 7.83 27.04 42.07
C GLN A 98 8.12 27.46 40.64
N CYS A 99 8.73 28.63 40.47
CA CYS A 99 9.21 29.10 39.19
C CYS A 99 10.41 28.26 38.73
N ASP A 100 10.40 27.78 37.49
CA ASP A 100 11.49 26.97 36.93
C ASP A 100 12.80 27.74 36.76
N GLN A 101 12.78 29.08 36.81
CA GLN A 101 13.98 29.91 36.67
C GLN A 101 14.54 30.43 37.99
N CYS A 102 13.69 30.91 38.90
CA CYS A 102 14.13 31.56 40.14
C CYS A 102 13.72 30.81 41.42
N HIS A 103 13.03 29.67 41.29
CA HIS A 103 12.59 28.77 42.37
C HIS A 103 11.71 29.39 43.46
N HIS A 104 11.22 30.62 43.26
CA HIS A 104 10.25 31.23 44.16
C HIS A 104 8.90 30.53 44.07
N LEU A 105 8.20 30.46 45.21
CA LEU A 105 6.84 29.91 45.28
C LEU A 105 5.89 30.72 44.42
N LEU A 106 5.11 30.02 43.59
CA LEU A 106 4.12 30.63 42.71
C LEU A 106 2.78 30.80 43.45
N PRO A 107 2.10 31.94 43.31
CA PRO A 107 0.79 32.17 43.92
C PRO A 107 -0.30 31.42 43.12
N LEU A 108 -0.46 30.13 43.40
CA LEU A 108 -1.40 29.25 42.70
C LEU A 108 -2.85 29.74 42.73
N ASN A 109 -3.24 30.48 43.77
CA ASN A 109 -4.56 31.11 43.90
C ASN A 109 -4.83 32.22 42.87
N GLN A 110 -3.80 32.75 42.21
CA GLN A 110 -3.91 33.76 41.16
C GLN A 110 -3.91 33.16 39.75
N ALA A 111 -3.90 31.83 39.63
CA ALA A 111 -3.87 31.14 38.35
C ALA A 111 -5.08 31.49 37.47
N ARG A 112 -4.84 31.57 36.15
CA ARG A 112 -5.85 31.85 35.13
C ARG A 112 -5.66 30.90 33.96
N VAL A 113 -6.75 30.61 33.25
CA VAL A 113 -6.70 29.79 32.03
C VAL A 113 -6.06 30.61 30.91
N SER A 114 -4.89 30.19 30.45
CA SER A 114 -4.18 30.79 29.30
C SER A 114 -4.68 30.25 27.96
N GLU A 115 -4.99 28.95 27.90
CA GLU A 115 -5.45 28.27 26.69
C GLU A 115 -6.56 27.24 26.98
N ARG A 116 -7.36 26.93 25.96
CA ARG A 116 -8.38 25.88 26.01
C ARG A 116 -8.32 25.04 24.75
N ARG A 117 -8.23 23.72 24.89
CA ARG A 117 -8.29 22.74 23.80
C ARG A 117 -9.32 21.67 24.15
N GLN A 118 -10.04 21.17 23.15
CA GLN A 118 -10.98 20.06 23.31
C GLN A 118 -10.52 18.90 22.44
N VAL A 119 -10.49 17.72 23.05
CA VAL A 119 -10.22 16.46 22.37
C VAL A 119 -11.55 15.75 22.20
N PHE A 120 -11.88 15.40 20.96
CA PHE A 120 -13.03 14.58 20.63
C PHE A 120 -12.50 13.17 20.38
N ASP A 121 -12.72 12.28 21.35
CA ASP A 121 -12.32 10.88 21.23
C ASP A 121 -13.55 9.97 21.09
N VAL A 122 -13.33 8.79 20.54
CA VAL A 122 -14.36 7.76 20.46
C VAL A 122 -14.44 7.10 21.83
N PRO A 123 -15.62 7.02 22.46
CA PRO A 123 -15.74 6.36 23.75
C PRO A 123 -15.33 4.89 23.63
N GLU A 124 -14.68 4.36 24.66
CA GLU A 124 -14.42 2.93 24.77
C GLU A 124 -15.76 2.18 24.72
N ARG A 125 -15.99 1.45 23.62
CA ARG A 125 -17.19 0.61 23.47
C ARG A 125 -16.83 -0.79 23.93
N ALA A 126 -17.58 -1.33 24.88
CA ALA A 126 -17.62 -2.77 25.06
C ALA A 126 -18.18 -3.40 23.78
N PHE A 127 -17.48 -4.38 23.20
CA PHE A 127 -17.97 -5.08 22.02
C PHE A 127 -19.28 -5.80 22.37
N ALA A 128 -20.28 -5.68 21.49
CA ALA A 128 -21.44 -6.56 21.53
C ALA A 128 -21.00 -7.92 20.97
N VAL A 129 -20.69 -8.86 21.86
CA VAL A 129 -20.34 -10.23 21.49
C VAL A 129 -21.61 -11.07 21.45
N VAL A 130 -21.94 -11.61 20.27
CA VAL A 130 -23.07 -12.55 20.10
C VAL A 130 -22.50 -13.87 19.63
N GLU A 131 -22.67 -14.92 20.44
CA GLU A 131 -22.34 -16.28 20.05
C GLU A 131 -23.49 -16.90 19.27
N HIS A 132 -23.21 -17.36 18.05
CA HIS A 132 -24.18 -18.05 17.20
C HIS A 132 -23.87 -19.55 17.23
N CYS A 133 -24.68 -20.32 17.97
CA CYS A 133 -24.56 -21.77 18.01
C CYS A 133 -25.59 -22.40 17.05
N SER A 134 -25.14 -23.33 16.21
CA SER A 134 -26.02 -24.23 15.46
C SER A 134 -26.18 -25.56 16.22
N VAL A 135 -27.38 -26.14 16.18
CA VAL A 135 -27.67 -27.46 16.74
C VAL A 135 -27.93 -28.46 15.62
N GLU A 136 -27.56 -29.72 15.85
CA GLU A 136 -27.81 -30.84 14.94
C GLU A 136 -28.74 -31.86 15.61
N LEU A 137 -29.62 -32.48 14.82
CA LEU A 137 -30.46 -33.60 15.22
C LEU A 137 -30.18 -34.79 14.31
N VAL A 138 -30.14 -35.99 14.89
CA VAL A 138 -29.94 -37.24 14.16
C VAL A 138 -31.22 -38.07 14.26
N CYS A 139 -31.74 -38.55 13.13
CA CYS A 139 -32.88 -39.47 13.06
C CYS A 139 -32.46 -40.87 13.54
N GLN A 140 -33.32 -41.54 14.32
CA GLN A 140 -33.17 -42.95 14.67
C GLN A 140 -33.89 -43.84 13.67
#